data_AF-A0A6G2K9E9-F1
#
_entry.id   AF-A0A6G2K9E9-F1
#
_cell.length_a   1.000
_cell.length_b   1.000
_cell.length_c   1.000
_cell.angle_alpha   90.00
_cell.angle_beta   90.00
_cell.angle_gamma   90.00
#
_symmetry.space_group_name_H-M   'P 1'
#
loop_
_entity.id
_entity.type
_entity.pdbx_description
1 polymer ?
#
loop_
_entity_poly.entity_id
_entity_poly.type
_entity_poly.pdbx_seq_one_letter_code
_entity_poly.pdbx_strand_id
1 'polypeptide(L)'
;MNDIIKKSSFTRRNVEIMLSEDHRQLQISSGAYYRQKGQVRQKAESIIYSIVLLQALDLLPKGSLNNIEQMSESVRVILESDISEESDIVSLLDEIVRRVVM
;
A
#
# COMPACT_ATOMS: atom_id res chain seq x y z
N MET A 1 -8.92 1.10 7.07
CA MET A 1 -7.81 0.31 6.51
C MET A 1 -8.26 -0.90 5.67
N ASN A 2 -9.34 -1.60 6.00
CA ASN A 2 -9.80 -2.81 5.31
C ASN A 2 -10.08 -2.60 3.82
N ASP A 3 -10.71 -1.50 3.45
CA ASP A 3 -11.08 -1.25 2.06
C ASP A 3 -9.88 -0.82 1.21
N ILE A 4 -8.91 -0.11 1.82
CA ILE A 4 -7.60 0.16 1.21
C ILE A 4 -6.86 -1.15 0.93
N ILE A 5 -6.82 -2.06 1.91
CA ILE A 5 -6.19 -3.38 1.75
C ILE A 5 -6.83 -4.15 0.61
N LYS A 6 -8.17 -4.20 0.53
CA LYS A 6 -8.91 -4.89 -0.55
C LYS A 6 -8.58 -4.35 -1.95
N LYS A 7 -8.35 -3.05 -2.08
CA LYS A 7 -7.99 -2.40 -3.36
C LYS A 7 -6.49 -2.49 -3.68
N SER A 8 -5.66 -2.79 -2.68
CA SER A 8 -4.22 -2.96 -2.86
C SER A 8 -3.85 -4.35 -3.37
N SER A 9 -2.58 -4.54 -3.77
CA SER A 9 -2.05 -5.87 -4.09
C SER A 9 -1.71 -6.71 -2.85
N PHE A 10 -1.82 -6.16 -1.64
CA PHE A 10 -1.51 -6.82 -0.38
C PHE A 10 -2.76 -7.41 0.27
N THR A 11 -2.62 -8.60 0.86
CA THR A 11 -3.68 -9.18 1.69
C THR A 11 -3.63 -8.63 3.11
N ARG A 12 -4.70 -8.82 3.90
CA ARG A 12 -4.67 -8.51 5.35
C ARG A 12 -3.49 -9.20 6.04
N ARG A 13 -3.23 -10.46 5.69
CA ARG A 13 -2.08 -11.20 6.23
C ARG A 13 -0.74 -10.56 5.86
N ASN A 14 -0.60 -10.02 4.64
CA ASN A 14 0.61 -9.29 4.25
C ASN A 14 0.81 -8.06 5.14
N VAL A 15 -0.25 -7.29 5.41
CA VAL A 15 -0.18 -6.11 6.28
C VAL A 15 0.16 -6.49 7.73
N GLU A 16 -0.46 -7.53 8.27
CA GLU A 16 -0.11 -8.08 9.59
C GLU A 16 1.39 -8.43 9.69
N ILE A 17 1.93 -9.07 8.65
CA ILE A 17 3.36 -9.40 8.58
C ILE A 17 4.24 -8.15 8.51
N MET A 18 3.82 -7.11 7.76
CA MET A 18 4.56 -5.84 7.68
C MET A 18 4.63 -5.10 9.02
N LEU A 19 3.52 -5.08 9.76
CA LEU A 19 3.40 -4.36 11.02
C LEU A 19 3.97 -5.14 12.21
N SER A 20 4.10 -6.46 12.08
CA SER A 20 4.63 -7.29 13.15
C SER A 20 6.15 -7.17 13.32
N GLU A 21 6.57 -6.98 14.57
CA GLU A 21 7.98 -6.96 14.96
C GLU A 21 8.54 -8.38 15.14
N ASP A 22 7.67 -9.34 15.48
CA ASP A 22 8.05 -10.71 15.88
C ASP A 22 6.97 -11.74 15.50
N HIS A 23 7.40 -12.94 15.07
CA HIS A 23 6.55 -14.11 14.81
C HIS A 23 5.53 -14.45 15.91
N ARG A 24 5.85 -14.16 17.17
CA ARG A 24 4.98 -14.42 18.34
C ARG A 24 3.69 -13.61 18.30
N GLN A 25 3.73 -12.38 17.76
CA GLN A 25 2.54 -11.53 17.62
C GLN A 25 1.50 -12.13 16.66
N LEU A 26 1.95 -13.02 15.77
CA LEU A 26 1.15 -13.63 14.72
C LEU A 26 0.86 -15.11 14.95
N GLN A 27 1.27 -15.66 16.11
CA GLN A 27 1.06 -17.05 16.51
C GLN A 27 1.51 -18.06 15.43
N ILE A 28 2.61 -17.78 14.74
CA ILE A 28 3.21 -18.65 13.72
C ILE A 28 4.64 -19.00 14.08
N SER A 29 5.18 -20.06 13.46
CA SER A 29 6.59 -20.41 13.62
C SER A 29 7.51 -19.32 13.05
N SER A 30 8.72 -19.19 13.62
CA SER A 30 9.76 -18.28 13.13
C SER A 30 10.06 -18.51 11.64
N GLY A 31 10.17 -19.76 11.21
CA GLY A 31 10.39 -20.11 9.80
C GLY A 31 9.25 -19.65 8.88
N ALA A 32 7.98 -19.80 9.31
CA ALA A 32 6.85 -19.30 8.53
C ALA A 32 6.84 -17.77 8.47
N TYR A 33 7.23 -17.10 9.57
CA TYR A 33 7.31 -15.64 9.64
C TYR A 33 8.34 -15.09 8.67
N TYR A 34 9.59 -15.58 8.70
CA TYR A 34 10.63 -15.08 7.81
C TYR A 34 10.35 -15.38 6.32
N ARG A 35 9.72 -16.52 6.01
CA ARG A 35 9.26 -16.82 4.63
C ARG A 35 8.20 -15.81 4.17
N GLN A 36 7.18 -15.57 4.98
CA GLN A 36 6.14 -14.59 4.64
C GLN A 36 6.71 -13.17 4.55
N LYS A 37 7.63 -12.79 5.43
CA LYS A 37 8.34 -11.49 5.38
C LYS A 37 9.12 -11.34 4.07
N GLY A 38 9.81 -12.38 3.63
CA GLY A 38 10.49 -12.42 2.33
C GLY A 38 9.52 -12.28 1.15
N GLN A 39 8.39 -12.99 1.16
CA GLN A 39 7.36 -12.89 0.12
C GLN A 39 6.74 -11.49 0.04
N VAL A 40 6.46 -10.88 1.19
CA VAL A 40 5.94 -9.50 1.27
C VAL A 40 6.95 -8.51 0.69
N ARG A 41 8.23 -8.65 1.03
CA ARG A 41 9.31 -7.83 0.48
C ARG A 41 9.41 -7.96 -1.04
N GLN A 42 9.41 -9.18 -1.57
CA GLN A 42 9.45 -9.41 -3.03
C GLN A 42 8.25 -8.77 -3.75
N LYS A 43 7.06 -8.83 -3.15
CA LYS A 43 5.88 -8.16 -3.70
C LYS A 43 6.05 -6.64 -3.70
N ALA A 44 6.58 -6.06 -2.62
CA ALA A 44 6.86 -4.62 -2.57
C ALA A 44 7.88 -4.20 -3.65
N GLU A 45 8.99 -4.95 -3.80
CA GLU A 45 9.98 -4.72 -4.85
C GLU A 45 9.34 -4.80 -6.26
N SER A 46 8.48 -5.79 -6.51
CA SER A 46 7.75 -5.91 -7.77
C SER A 46 6.84 -4.72 -8.05
N ILE A 47 6.17 -4.15 -7.05
CA ILE A 47 5.32 -2.96 -7.23
C ILE A 47 6.18 -1.76 -7.66
N ILE A 48 7.34 -1.57 -7.04
CA ILE A 48 8.26 -0.49 -7.41
C ILE A 48 8.72 -0.66 -8.87
N TYR A 49 9.15 -1.86 -9.27
CA TYR A 49 9.51 -2.12 -10.66
C TYR A 49 8.34 -1.88 -11.61
N SER A 50 7.11 -2.26 -11.25
CA SER A 50 5.93 -1.99 -12.06
C SER A 50 5.66 -0.49 -12.22
N ILE A 51 5.77 0.30 -11.16
CA ILE A 51 5.62 1.77 -11.23
C ILE A 51 6.68 2.37 -12.15
N VAL A 52 7.95 1.98 -11.99
CA VAL A 52 9.05 2.43 -12.84
C VAL A 52 8.79 2.06 -14.31
N LEU A 53 8.33 0.84 -14.57
CA LEU A 53 7.99 0.39 -15.92
C LEU A 53 6.86 1.21 -16.53
N LEU A 54 5.78 1.44 -15.79
CA LEU A 54 4.65 2.25 -16.28
C LEU A 54 5.09 3.69 -16.59
N GLN A 55 5.94 4.29 -15.75
CA GLN A 55 6.50 5.62 -15.98
C GLN A 55 7.41 5.63 -17.22
N ALA A 56 8.27 4.62 -17.39
CA ALA A 56 9.19 4.52 -18.53
C ALA A 56 8.45 4.32 -19.88
N LEU A 57 7.25 3.75 -19.85
CA LEU A 57 6.38 3.57 -21.00
C LEU A 57 5.44 4.76 -21.26
N ASP A 58 5.59 5.87 -20.53
CA ASP A 58 4.72 7.06 -20.60
C ASP A 58 3.22 6.74 -20.34
N LEU A 59 2.96 5.67 -19.57
CA LEU A 59 1.61 5.25 -19.15
C LEU A 59 1.19 5.92 -17.83
N LEU A 60 2.11 6.62 -17.17
CA LEU A 60 1.83 7.47 -16.02
C LEU A 60 2.09 8.94 -16.42
N PRO A 61 1.11 9.85 -16.19
CA PRO A 61 1.30 11.27 -16.43
C PRO A 61 2.57 11.83 -15.76
N LYS A 62 3.18 12.84 -16.37
CA LYS A 62 4.33 13.53 -15.77
C LYS A 62 3.94 14.09 -14.39
N GLY A 63 4.79 13.86 -13.39
CA GLY A 63 4.53 14.27 -12.01
C GLY A 63 3.71 13.27 -11.19
N SER A 64 3.28 12.13 -11.75
CA SER A 64 2.52 11.10 -11.04
C SER A 64 3.20 10.62 -9.76
N LEU A 65 4.52 10.48 -9.75
CA LEU A 65 5.27 10.06 -8.55
C LEU A 65 5.21 11.11 -7.43
N ASN A 66 5.34 12.40 -7.76
CA ASN A 66 5.21 13.49 -6.78
C ASN A 66 3.78 13.54 -6.22
N ASN A 67 2.79 13.29 -7.08
CA ASN A 67 1.41 13.18 -6.65
C ASN A 67 1.24 12.03 -5.65
N ILE A 68 1.77 10.83 -5.94
CA ILE A 68 1.72 9.67 -5.03
C ILE A 68 2.31 10.00 -3.65
N GLU A 69 3.42 10.73 -3.59
CA GLU A 69 4.05 11.13 -2.32
C GLU A 69 3.12 12.04 -1.50
N GLN A 70 2.60 13.12 -2.10
CA GLN A 70 1.64 14.03 -1.45
C GLN A 70 0.35 13.30 -1.01
N MET A 71 -0.09 12.32 -1.81
CA MET A 71 -1.26 11.49 -1.51
C MET A 71 -1.01 10.57 -0.32
N SER A 72 0.19 9.97 -0.22
CA SER A 72 0.55 9.12 0.91
C SER A 72 0.54 9.88 2.23
N GLU A 73 0.94 11.15 2.20
CA GLU A 73 0.94 12.03 3.37
C GLU A 73 -0.48 12.42 3.77
N SER A 74 -1.33 12.79 2.80
CA SER A 74 -2.75 13.05 3.05
C SER A 74 -3.45 11.85 3.70
N VAL A 75 -3.18 10.63 3.22
CA VAL A 75 -3.75 9.40 3.80
C VAL A 75 -3.22 9.15 5.22
N ARG A 76 -1.93 9.41 5.49
CA ARG A 76 -1.39 9.32 6.86
C ARG A 76 -2.11 10.27 7.82
N VAL A 77 -2.22 11.55 7.44
CA VAL A 77 -2.90 12.58 8.24
C VAL A 77 -4.34 12.17 8.54
N ILE A 78 -5.06 11.62 7.56
CA ILE A 78 -6.44 11.19 7.76
C ILE A 78 -6.52 9.93 8.64
N LEU A 79 -5.62 8.96 8.46
CA LEU A 79 -5.53 7.76 9.32
C LEU A 79 -5.20 8.10 10.78
N GLU A 80 -4.50 9.21 11.02
CA GLU A 80 -4.18 9.72 12.36
C GLU A 80 -5.32 10.56 12.96
N SER A 81 -6.30 10.97 12.16
CA SER A 81 -7.45 11.75 12.62
C SER A 81 -8.60 10.84 13.07
N ASP A 82 -9.03 10.98 14.33
CA ASP A 82 -10.15 10.22 14.93
C ASP A 82 -11.54 10.53 14.31
N ILE A 83 -11.61 11.45 13.33
CA ILE A 83 -12.85 12.10 12.89
C ILE A 83 -13.29 11.62 11.49
N SER A 84 -12.40 11.03 10.70
CA SER A 84 -12.70 10.67 9.30
C SER A 84 -13.18 9.22 9.18
N GLU A 85 -14.31 9.02 8.50
CA GLU A 85 -14.80 7.68 8.17
C GLU A 85 -13.90 7.02 7.11
N GLU A 86 -13.68 5.71 7.25
CA GLU A 86 -12.84 4.94 6.32
C GLU A 86 -13.31 5.04 4.85
N SER A 87 -14.62 5.20 4.65
CA SER A 87 -15.28 5.43 3.35
C SER A 87 -14.80 6.70 2.64
N ASP A 88 -14.59 7.78 3.38
CA ASP A 88 -14.13 9.06 2.83
C ASP A 88 -12.69 8.95 2.34
N ILE A 89 -11.84 8.22 3.09
CA ILE A 89 -10.45 7.95 2.70
C ILE A 89 -10.39 7.13 1.41
N VAL A 90 -11.22 6.10 1.30
CA VAL A 90 -11.26 5.23 0.13
C VAL A 90 -11.79 5.98 -1.10
N SER A 91 -12.78 6.85 -0.92
CA SER A 91 -13.33 7.66 -2.01
C SER A 91 -12.30 8.67 -2.52
N LEU A 92 -11.55 9.32 -1.62
CA LEU A 92 -10.44 10.20 -1.97
C LEU A 92 -9.35 9.43 -2.72
N LEU A 93 -8.97 8.24 -2.22
CA LEU A 93 -8.01 7.35 -2.89
C LEU A 93 -8.49 6.90 -4.28
N ASP A 94 -9.78 6.61 -4.44
CA ASP A 94 -10.35 6.22 -5.74
C ASP A 94 -10.31 7.38 -6.73
N GLU A 95 -10.63 8.60 -6.30
CA GLU A 95 -10.51 9.80 -7.14
C GLU A 95 -9.04 10.03 -7.55
N ILE A 96 -8.13 9.85 -6.61
CA ILE A 96 -6.68 9.97 -6.81
C ILE A 96 -6.18 8.94 -7.82
N VAL A 97 -6.53 7.66 -7.66
CA VAL A 97 -6.10 6.59 -8.57
C VAL A 97 -6.57 6.89 -9.99
N ARG A 98 -7.80 7.40 -10.16
CA ARG A 98 -8.33 7.82 -11.48
C ARG A 98 -7.62 9.03 -12.10
N ARG A 99 -6.95 9.86 -11.30
CA ARG A 99 -6.16 11.00 -11.82
C ARG A 99 -4.76 10.57 -12.27
N VAL A 100 -4.24 9.48 -11.71
CA VAL A 100 -2.88 8.96 -11.97
C VAL A 100 -2.89 7.86 -13.03
N VAL A 101 -3.90 7.00 -13.01
CA VAL A 101 -4.12 5.95 -13.99
C VAL A 101 -5.05 6.51 -15.07
N MET A 102 -4.66 6.36 -16.34
CA MET A 102 -5.42 6.73 -17.53
C MET A 102 -6.94 6.50 -17.42
#